data_AF-A0A538Q9G2-F1
#
_entry.id   AF-A0A538Q9G2-F1
#
_cell.length_a   1.000
_cell.length_b   1.000
_cell.length_c   1.000
_cell.angle_alpha   90.00
_cell.angle_beta   90.00
_cell.angle_gamma   90.00
#
_symmetry.space_group_name_H-M   'P 1'
#
loop_
_entity.id
_entity.type
_entity.pdbx_description
1 polymer ?
#
loop_
_entity_poly.entity_id
_entity_poly.type
_entity_poly.pdbx_seq_one_letter_code
_entity_poly.pdbx_strand_id
1 'polypeptide(L)'
;MSFPWLVCTPPRPDGAERRAEVAAAELASRAGVLYRLGFSQADATRRLTQAVAWEYDTGSPRPAYSRPAALSDQAIARIVADTFARRPA
;
A
#
# COMPACT_ATOMS: atom_id res chain seq x y z
N MET A 1 12.93 -25.58 27.18
CA MET A 1 13.49 -25.94 25.85
C MET A 1 13.82 -24.65 25.12
N SER A 2 15.04 -24.51 24.58
CA SER A 2 15.45 -23.39 23.73
C SER A 2 15.69 -23.89 22.30
N PHE A 3 15.30 -23.11 21.31
CA PHE A 3 15.43 -23.45 19.88
C PHE A 3 16.42 -22.47 19.23
N PRO A 4 17.73 -22.75 19.25
CA PRO A 4 18.75 -21.80 18.76
C PRO A 4 18.70 -21.56 17.24
N TRP A 5 18.04 -22.43 16.47
CA TRP A 5 17.73 -22.18 15.06
C TRP A 5 16.53 -21.24 14.86
N LEU A 6 15.82 -20.91 15.93
CA LEU A 6 14.64 -20.04 15.94
C LEU A 6 14.98 -18.65 16.47
N VAL A 7 16.24 -18.23 16.29
CA VAL A 7 16.68 -16.85 16.54
C VAL A 7 16.13 -15.99 15.41
N CYS A 8 15.03 -15.30 15.69
CA CYS A 8 14.48 -14.32 14.76
C CYS A 8 15.46 -13.15 14.60
N THR A 9 15.86 -12.88 13.36
CA THR A 9 16.55 -11.62 13.06
C THR A 9 15.61 -10.47 13.39
N PRO A 10 16.03 -9.49 14.23
CA PRO A 10 15.19 -8.36 14.53
C PRO A 10 14.91 -7.57 13.24
N PRO A 11 13.69 -7.02 13.08
CA PRO A 11 13.39 -6.17 11.94
C PRO A 11 14.33 -4.97 11.90
N ARG A 12 14.74 -4.58 10.69
CA ARG A 12 15.59 -3.41 10.51
C ARG A 12 14.89 -2.14 11.05
N PRO A 13 15.64 -1.17 11.60
CA PRO A 13 15.06 0.07 12.11
C PRO A 13 14.33 0.88 11.03
N ASP A 14 14.78 0.81 9.77
CA ASP A 14 14.19 1.44 8.59
C ASP A 14 13.16 0.57 7.86
N GLY A 15 12.89 -0.64 8.36
CA GLY A 15 12.09 -1.64 7.64
C GLY A 15 10.63 -1.22 7.42
N ALA A 16 10.06 -0.46 8.36
CA ALA A 16 8.66 0.01 8.25
C ALA A 16 8.50 1.07 7.16
N GLU A 17 9.40 2.05 7.11
CA GLU A 17 9.44 3.10 6.09
C GLU A 17 9.63 2.50 4.70
N ARG A 18 10.62 1.60 4.55
CA ARG A 18 10.89 0.92 3.28
C ARG A 18 9.69 0.12 2.77
N ARG A 19 8.97 -0.58 3.66
CA ARG A 19 7.74 -1.30 3.27
C ARG A 19 6.66 -0.34 2.79
N ALA A 20 6.51 0.81 3.44
CA ALA A 20 5.54 1.83 3.03
C ALA A 20 5.90 2.44 1.66
N GLU A 21 7.18 2.69 1.39
CA GLU A 21 7.67 3.16 0.09
C GLU A 21 7.37 2.15 -1.04
N VAL A 22 7.68 0.87 -0.81
CA VAL A 22 7.40 -0.21 -1.76
C VAL A 22 5.90 -0.30 -2.04
N ALA A 23 5.07 -0.26 -1.00
CA ALA A 23 3.62 -0.30 -1.15
C ALA A 23 3.08 0.91 -1.94
N ALA A 24 3.61 2.11 -1.70
CA ALA A 24 3.23 3.30 -2.47
C ALA A 24 3.61 3.19 -3.96
N ALA A 25 4.79 2.65 -4.27
CA ALA A 25 5.22 2.39 -5.64
C ALA A 25 4.35 1.35 -6.35
N GLU A 26 3.96 0.28 -5.65
CA GLU A 26 3.02 -0.72 -6.16
C GLU A 26 1.64 -0.11 -6.44
N LEU A 27 1.12 0.74 -5.56
CA LEU A 27 -0.14 1.46 -5.78
C LEU A 27 -0.08 2.34 -7.03
N ALA A 28 1.02 3.05 -7.27
CA ALA A 28 1.21 3.84 -8.48
C ALA A 28 1.23 2.96 -9.74
N SER A 29 1.89 1.79 -9.68
CA SER A 29 1.88 0.81 -10.78
C SER A 29 0.46 0.29 -11.07
N ARG A 30 -0.27 -0.12 -10.02
CA ARG A 30 -1.67 -0.59 -10.13
C ARG A 30 -2.60 0.51 -10.66
N ALA A 31 -2.48 1.75 -10.18
CA ALA A 31 -3.23 2.89 -10.69
C ALA A 31 -2.97 3.10 -12.20
N GLY A 32 -1.74 2.89 -12.66
CA GLY A 32 -1.41 2.94 -14.08
C GLY A 32 -1.95 1.81 -14.92
N VAL A 33 -2.17 0.63 -14.34
CA VAL A 33 -2.92 -0.45 -15.00
C VAL A 33 -4.38 -0.06 -15.12
N LEU A 34 -4.99 0.45 -14.04
CA LEU A 34 -6.40 0.85 -14.03
C LEU A 34 -6.69 1.97 -15.04
N TYR A 35 -5.80 2.95 -15.16
CA TYR A 35 -5.87 3.96 -16.22
C TYR A 35 -5.94 3.32 -17.62
N ARG A 36 -5.01 2.40 -17.93
CA ARG A 36 -4.95 1.72 -19.23
C ARG A 36 -6.16 0.83 -19.51
N LEU A 37 -6.81 0.34 -18.47
CA LEU A 37 -8.06 -0.42 -18.56
C LEU A 37 -9.30 0.48 -18.71
N GLY A 38 -9.14 1.81 -18.77
CA GLY A 38 -10.23 2.76 -18.98
C GLY A 38 -11.02 3.11 -17.72
N PHE A 39 -10.50 2.81 -16.52
CA PHE A 39 -11.15 3.22 -15.28
C PHE A 39 -11.06 4.72 -15.05
N SER A 40 -12.12 5.30 -14.50
CA SER A 40 -12.10 6.67 -14.00
C SER A 40 -11.14 6.81 -12.80
N GLN A 41 -10.64 8.02 -12.56
CA GLN A 41 -9.80 8.31 -11.40
C GLN A 41 -10.52 7.98 -10.08
N ALA A 42 -11.82 8.26 -10.00
CA ALA A 42 -12.65 7.96 -8.85
C ALA A 42 -12.78 6.44 -8.61
N ASP A 43 -13.02 5.65 -9.66
CA ASP A 43 -13.09 4.20 -9.56
C ASP A 43 -11.75 3.57 -9.19
N ALA A 44 -10.66 4.07 -9.77
CA ALA A 44 -9.32 3.61 -9.44
C ALA A 44 -8.98 3.88 -7.96
N THR A 45 -9.29 5.09 -7.48
CA THR A 45 -9.11 5.46 -6.08
C THR A 45 -9.91 4.54 -5.16
N ARG A 46 -11.21 4.36 -5.44
CA ARG A 46 -12.09 3.48 -4.65
C ARG A 46 -11.56 2.04 -4.59
N ARG A 47 -11.19 1.46 -5.72
CA ARG A 47 -10.68 0.07 -5.80
C ARG A 47 -9.38 -0.11 -5.02
N LEU A 48 -8.45 0.83 -5.15
CA LEU A 48 -7.16 0.75 -4.46
C LEU A 48 -7.31 0.98 -2.95
N THR A 49 -8.18 1.89 -2.53
CA THR A 49 -8.52 2.04 -1.10
C THR A 49 -9.09 0.76 -0.52
N GLN A 50 -10.01 0.09 -1.24
CA GLN A 50 -10.56 -1.19 -0.79
C GLN A 50 -9.50 -2.30 -0.71
N ALA A 51 -8.57 -2.36 -1.67
CA ALA A 51 -7.47 -3.31 -1.64
C ALA A 51 -6.55 -3.08 -0.42
N VAL A 52 -6.19 -1.83 -0.13
CA VAL A 52 -5.37 -1.49 1.05
C VAL A 52 -6.12 -1.78 2.35
N ALA A 53 -7.42 -1.47 2.42
CA ALA A 53 -8.22 -1.82 3.59
C ALA A 53 -8.25 -3.34 3.84
N TRP A 54 -8.38 -4.14 2.78
CA TRP A 54 -8.30 -5.60 2.90
C TRP A 54 -6.94 -6.08 3.43
N GLU A 55 -5.84 -5.46 2.98
CA GLU A 55 -4.48 -5.84 3.36
C GLU A 55 -4.13 -5.43 4.80
N TYR A 56 -4.57 -4.27 5.27
CA TYR A 56 -4.10 -3.67 6.54
C TYR A 56 -5.16 -3.57 7.62
N ASP A 57 -6.44 -3.45 7.27
CA ASP A 57 -7.53 -3.19 8.22
C ASP A 57 -8.23 -4.51 8.64
N THR A 58 -7.42 -5.52 8.96
CA THR A 58 -7.86 -6.90 9.23
C THR A 58 -8.65 -7.09 10.54
N GLY A 59 -8.81 -6.04 11.35
CA GLY A 59 -9.53 -6.10 12.63
C GLY A 59 -8.88 -6.95 13.72
N SER A 60 -7.68 -7.48 13.49
CA SER A 60 -6.94 -8.26 14.49
C SER A 60 -6.56 -7.37 15.69
N PRO A 61 -6.76 -7.83 16.95
CA PRO A 61 -6.36 -7.09 18.15
C PRO A 61 -4.84 -6.95 18.30
N ARG A 62 -4.06 -7.68 17.50
CA ARG A 62 -2.62 -7.51 17.33
C ARG A 62 -2.34 -7.41 15.83
N PRO A 63 -2.60 -6.27 15.19
CA PRO A 63 -2.13 -6.10 13.82
C PRO A 63 -0.61 -6.06 13.93
N ALA A 64 0.06 -7.12 13.47
CA ALA A 64 1.52 -7.13 13.38
C ALA A 64 2.04 -5.94 12.54
N TYR A 65 1.16 -5.40 11.68
CA TYR A 65 1.40 -4.23 10.85
C TYR A 65 0.12 -3.40 10.76
N SER A 66 0.05 -2.29 11.49
CA SER A 66 -0.98 -1.28 11.26
C SER A 66 -0.77 -0.63 9.89
N ARG A 67 -1.86 -0.14 9.28
CA ARG A 67 -1.81 0.62 8.03
C ARG A 67 -0.83 1.81 8.19
N PRO A 68 0.24 1.89 7.38
CA PRO A 68 1.13 3.04 7.39
C PRO A 68 0.38 4.31 7.00
N ALA A 69 0.71 5.46 7.60
CA ALA A 69 0.10 6.75 7.25
C ALA A 69 0.30 7.12 5.76
N ALA A 70 1.42 6.69 5.17
CA ALA A 70 1.71 6.82 3.75
C ALA A 70 0.73 6.06 2.83
N LEU A 71 -0.05 5.13 3.40
CA LEU A 71 -1.10 4.40 2.70
C LEU A 71 -2.50 4.88 3.08
N SER A 72 -2.67 6.04 3.74
CA SER A 72 -3.99 6.62 4.04
C SER A 72 -4.84 6.86 2.78
N ASP A 73 -6.16 6.95 2.91
CA ASP A 73 -7.07 7.18 1.79
C ASP A 73 -6.71 8.44 0.98
N GLN A 74 -6.28 9.49 1.68
CA GLN A 74 -5.80 10.72 1.05
C GLN A 74 -4.50 10.51 0.26
N ALA A 75 -3.56 9.73 0.81
CA ALA A 75 -2.32 9.40 0.12
C ALA A 75 -2.57 8.55 -1.13
N ILE A 76 -3.49 7.58 -1.06
CA ILE A 76 -3.92 6.77 -2.21
C ILE A 76 -4.53 7.67 -3.29
N ALA A 77 -5.46 8.56 -2.92
CA ALA A 77 -6.08 9.50 -3.85
C ALA A 77 -5.04 10.39 -4.56
N ARG A 78 -4.03 10.85 -3.81
CA ARG A 78 -2.90 11.62 -4.37
C ARG A 78 -2.06 10.80 -5.34
N ILE A 79 -1.67 9.58 -4.97
CA ILE A 79 -0.92 8.68 -5.85
C ILE A 79 -1.68 8.44 -7.16
N VAL A 80 -2.99 8.19 -7.06
CA VAL A 80 -3.85 7.99 -8.23
C VAL A 80 -3.93 9.25 -9.09
N ALA A 81 -4.15 10.42 -8.48
CA ALA A 81 -4.18 11.70 -9.19
C ALA A 81 -2.87 11.98 -9.95
N ASP A 82 -1.74 11.88 -9.25
CA ASP A 82 -0.41 12.10 -9.83
C ASP A 82 -0.13 11.11 -10.96
N THR A 83 -0.61 9.87 -10.81
CA THR A 83 -0.44 8.80 -11.79
C THR A 83 -1.30 9.01 -13.04
N PHE A 84 -2.52 9.53 -12.89
CA PHE A 84 -3.42 9.84 -14.00
C PHE A 84 -2.97 11.10 -14.75
N ALA A 85 -2.56 12.15 -14.03
CA ALA A 85 -2.11 13.41 -14.63
C ALA A 85 -0.85 13.27 -15.50
N ARG A 86 0.03 12.30 -15.21
CA ARG A 86 1.25 12.03 -15.99
C ARG A 86 0.99 11.32 -17.32
N ARG A 87 -0.23 10.85 -17.59
CA ARG A 87 -0.53 10.08 -18.81
C ARG A 87 -1.47 10.88 -19.71
N PRO A 88 -1.07 11.17 -20.97
CA PRO A 88 -1.97 11.77 -21.94
C PRO A 88 -3.12 10.81 -22.28
N ALA A 89 -4.30 11.39 -22.50
CA ALA A 89 -5.52 10.72 -22.93
C ALA A 89 -5.40 10.22 -24.38
#